data_AF-A0A3D4H551-F1
#
_entry.id   AF-A0A3D4H551-F1
#
_cell.length_a   1.000
_cell.length_b   1.000
_cell.length_c   1.000
_cell.angle_alpha   90.00
_cell.angle_beta   90.00
_cell.angle_gamma   90.00
#
_symmetry.space_group_name_H-M   'P 1'
#
loop_
_entity.id
_entity.type
_entity.pdbx_description
1 polymer ?
#
loop_
_entity_poly.entity_id
_entity_poly.type
_entity_poly.pdbx_seq_one_letter_code
_entity_poly.pdbx_strand_id
1 'polypeptide(L)'
;QARTIRIPVHMIETLNKVMQVQKQLLQEYGHEPTPEEVAEEMALPVERVQTIMKMAQQPISLQSPVGDGDDTNFGDFIEDKSAENPYDQTAFSLLREKIIDVLDSLTERERRVLSLRFGLVDGYSRTLEEVGKQFKVTRERIRQIEAKALRKMRHPTRIRQLHGFFESEQFDGPNTFLNGPQSGPVDSGAKQ
;
A
#
# COMPACT_ATOMS: atom_id res chain seq x y z
N GLN A 1 22.52 -4.75 -29.32
CA GLN A 1 21.15 -4.61 -28.77
C GLN A 1 20.51 -6.00 -28.65
N ALA A 2 20.91 -6.84 -27.69
CA ALA A 2 20.56 -8.28 -27.66
C ALA A 2 19.81 -8.73 -26.38
N ARG A 3 19.41 -7.80 -25.49
CA ARG A 3 18.71 -8.11 -24.23
C ARG A 3 17.28 -7.61 -24.27
N THR A 4 16.36 -8.40 -23.72
CA THR A 4 14.93 -8.07 -23.58
C THR A 4 14.71 -6.79 -22.76
N ILE A 5 15.50 -6.61 -21.69
CA ILE A 5 15.51 -5.38 -20.89
C ILE A 5 16.77 -4.58 -21.27
N ARG A 6 16.59 -3.33 -21.68
CA ARG A 6 17.69 -2.45 -22.08
C ARG A 6 18.53 -2.07 -20.87
N ILE A 7 19.83 -2.32 -20.93
CA ILE A 7 20.81 -1.93 -19.92
C ILE A 7 21.67 -0.78 -20.47
N PRO A 8 21.94 0.29 -19.69
CA PRO A 8 22.85 1.37 -20.09
C PRO A 8 24.27 0.86 -20.40
N VAL A 9 24.98 1.54 -21.31
CA VAL A 9 26.30 1.09 -21.80
C VAL A 9 27.34 0.96 -20.67
N HIS A 10 27.45 1.98 -19.80
CA HIS A 10 28.37 1.93 -18.65
C HIS A 10 28.06 0.77 -17.68
N MET A 11 26.79 0.37 -17.57
CA MET A 11 26.40 -0.78 -16.75
C MET A 11 26.80 -2.11 -17.41
N ILE A 12 26.78 -2.21 -18.74
CA ILE A 12 27.27 -3.37 -19.49
C ILE A 12 28.78 -3.53 -19.32
N GLU A 13 29.53 -2.42 -19.35
CA GLU A 13 30.97 -2.45 -19.09
C GLU A 13 31.29 -2.95 -17.68
N THR A 14 30.56 -2.46 -16.66
CA THR A 14 30.72 -2.96 -15.29
C THR A 14 30.31 -4.42 -15.15
N LEU A 15 29.24 -4.86 -15.83
CA LEU A 15 28.79 -6.24 -15.84
C LEU A 15 29.87 -7.18 -16.40
N ASN A 16 30.49 -6.82 -17.53
CA ASN A 16 31.54 -7.62 -18.14
C ASN A 16 32.77 -7.75 -17.22
N LYS A 17 33.13 -6.68 -16.50
CA LYS A 17 34.20 -6.71 -15.49
C LYS A 17 33.85 -7.64 -14.33
N VAL A 18 32.62 -7.56 -13.80
CA VAL A 18 32.13 -8.48 -12.75
C VAL A 18 32.22 -9.93 -13.20
N MET A 19 31.75 -10.25 -14.42
CA MET A 19 31.83 -11.63 -14.94
C MET A 19 33.27 -12.11 -15.14
N GLN A 20 34.17 -11.22 -15.54
CA GLN A 20 35.59 -11.55 -15.72
C GLN A 20 36.27 -11.88 -14.39
N VAL A 21 36.06 -11.04 -13.37
CA VAL A 21 36.57 -11.26 -12.01
C VAL A 21 35.98 -12.54 -11.41
N GLN A 22 34.67 -12.76 -11.58
CA GLN A 22 34.01 -13.98 -11.13
C GLN A 22 34.65 -15.25 -11.72
N LYS A 23 34.97 -15.23 -13.02
CA LYS A 23 35.63 -16.35 -13.70
C LYS A 23 37.07 -16.57 -13.22
N GLN A 24 37.79 -15.50 -12.90
CA GLN A 24 39.14 -15.57 -12.35
C GLN A 24 39.12 -16.18 -10.94
N LEU A 25 38.25 -15.70 -10.06
CA LEU A 25 38.09 -16.23 -8.70
C LEU A 25 37.61 -17.69 -8.70
N LEU A 26 36.72 -18.07 -9.62
CA LEU A 26 36.30 -19.46 -9.81
C LEU A 26 37.49 -20.38 -10.13
N GLN A 27 38.43 -19.91 -10.96
CA GLN A 27 39.62 -20.68 -11.32
C GLN A 27 40.61 -20.78 -10.15
N GLU A 28 40.71 -19.73 -9.32
CA GLU A 28 41.64 -19.67 -8.19
C GLU A 28 41.13 -20.45 -6.97
N TYR A 29 39.85 -20.32 -6.63
CA TYR A 29 39.25 -20.93 -5.44
C TYR A 29 38.61 -22.30 -5.71
N GLY A 30 38.34 -22.63 -6.98
CA GLY A 30 37.72 -23.90 -7.36
C GLY A 30 36.23 -24.01 -7.00
N HIS A 31 35.59 -22.92 -6.58
CA HIS A 31 34.15 -22.83 -6.33
C HIS A 31 33.58 -21.51 -6.84
N GLU A 32 32.25 -21.42 -6.99
CA GLU A 32 31.61 -20.16 -7.38
C GLU A 32 31.86 -19.10 -6.28
N PRO A 33 32.40 -17.92 -6.64
CA PRO A 33 32.72 -16.89 -5.66
C PRO A 33 31.45 -16.16 -5.22
N THR A 34 31.44 -15.75 -3.96
CA THR A 34 30.36 -15.00 -3.33
C THR A 34 30.33 -13.54 -3.80
N PRO A 35 29.18 -12.84 -3.71
CA PRO A 35 29.11 -11.42 -4.03
C PRO A 35 30.09 -10.56 -3.21
N GLU A 36 30.40 -10.96 -1.99
CA GLU A 36 31.35 -10.32 -1.09
C GLU A 36 32.79 -10.42 -1.62
N GLU A 37 33.23 -11.62 -2.03
CA GLU A 37 34.58 -11.85 -2.60
C GLU A 37 34.78 -11.08 -3.90
N VAL A 38 33.76 -11.05 -4.77
CA VAL A 38 33.81 -10.28 -6.01
C VAL A 38 33.85 -8.77 -5.72
N ALA A 39 33.15 -8.31 -4.68
CA ALA A 39 33.14 -6.91 -4.27
C ALA A 39 34.48 -6.45 -3.71
N GLU A 40 35.15 -7.30 -2.94
CA GLU A 40 36.50 -7.07 -2.41
C GLU A 40 37.51 -6.91 -3.54
N GLU A 41 37.56 -7.86 -4.49
CA GLU A 41 38.48 -7.82 -5.62
C GLU A 41 38.23 -6.63 -6.56
N MET A 42 36.97 -6.22 -6.72
CA MET A 42 36.59 -5.08 -7.55
C MET A 42 36.66 -3.72 -6.83
N ALA A 43 36.94 -3.70 -5.53
CA ALA A 43 36.84 -2.52 -4.66
C ALA A 43 35.50 -1.78 -4.82
N LEU A 44 34.40 -2.52 -4.92
CA LEU A 44 33.04 -1.99 -5.04
C LEU A 44 32.21 -2.34 -3.80
N PRO A 45 31.16 -1.56 -3.48
CA PRO A 45 30.21 -1.97 -2.46
C PRO A 45 29.50 -3.27 -2.84
N VAL A 46 29.33 -4.18 -1.87
CA VAL A 46 28.65 -5.48 -2.07
C VAL A 46 27.26 -5.32 -2.66
N GLU A 47 26.47 -4.34 -2.18
CA GLU A 47 25.12 -4.05 -2.71
C GLU A 47 25.14 -3.73 -4.21
N ARG A 48 26.19 -3.06 -4.69
CA ARG A 48 26.34 -2.69 -6.09
C ARG A 48 26.67 -3.91 -6.94
N VAL A 49 27.52 -4.81 -6.44
CA VAL A 49 27.82 -6.09 -7.10
C VAL A 49 26.59 -6.97 -7.17
N GLN A 50 25.85 -7.11 -6.06
CA GLN A 50 24.58 -7.86 -6.03
C GLN A 50 23.56 -7.31 -7.03
N THR A 51 23.46 -5.99 -7.14
CA THR A 51 22.57 -5.34 -8.11
C THR A 51 22.99 -5.66 -9.55
N ILE A 52 24.29 -5.58 -9.86
CA ILE A 52 24.83 -5.91 -11.18
C ILE A 52 24.61 -7.39 -11.52
N MET A 53 24.83 -8.30 -10.56
CA MET A 53 24.58 -9.74 -10.72
C MET A 53 23.10 -10.04 -10.97
N LYS A 54 22.18 -9.36 -10.27
CA LYS A 54 20.74 -9.46 -10.55
C LYS A 54 20.38 -8.96 -11.95
N MET A 55 20.97 -7.84 -12.39
CA MET A 55 20.79 -7.34 -13.77
C MET A 55 21.41 -8.28 -14.83
N ALA A 56 22.39 -9.10 -14.45
CA ALA A 56 23.00 -10.08 -15.34
C ALA A 56 22.00 -11.15 -15.78
N GLN A 57 21.05 -11.52 -14.91
CA GLN A 57 20.09 -12.59 -15.11
C GLN A 57 19.24 -12.32 -16.37
N GLN A 58 19.12 -13.35 -17.20
CA GLN A 58 18.26 -13.30 -18.38
C GLN A 58 16.83 -13.65 -17.98
N PRO A 59 15.81 -12.96 -18.53
CA PRO A 59 14.43 -13.33 -18.27
C PRO A 59 14.15 -14.72 -18.81
N ILE A 60 13.35 -15.48 -18.06
CA ILE A 60 12.89 -16.82 -18.43
C ILE A 60 11.61 -16.66 -19.27
N SER A 61 11.43 -17.54 -20.25
CA SER A 61 10.20 -17.55 -21.05
C SER A 61 9.02 -18.06 -20.22
N LEU A 62 7.88 -17.40 -20.30
CA LEU A 62 6.63 -17.90 -19.71
C LEU A 62 6.16 -19.21 -20.36
N GLN A 63 6.62 -19.49 -21.58
CA GLN A 63 6.33 -20.71 -22.34
C GLN A 63 7.38 -21.80 -22.10
N SER A 64 8.31 -21.61 -21.17
CA SER A 64 9.22 -22.69 -20.78
C SER A 64 8.42 -23.79 -20.09
N PRO A 65 8.50 -25.06 -20.55
CA PRO A 65 7.81 -26.16 -19.91
C PRO A 65 8.37 -26.37 -18.49
N VAL A 66 7.51 -26.79 -17.58
CA VAL A 66 7.87 -27.09 -16.19
C VAL A 66 7.56 -28.56 -15.90
N GLY A 67 8.58 -29.31 -15.47
CA GLY A 67 8.46 -30.75 -15.22
C GLY A 67 8.53 -31.60 -16.50
N ASP A 68 8.12 -32.86 -16.39
CA ASP A 68 8.18 -33.84 -17.49
C ASP A 68 6.90 -33.86 -18.37
N GLY A 69 5.91 -33.02 -18.05
CA GLY A 69 4.65 -32.92 -18.81
C GLY A 69 4.71 -31.80 -19.84
N ASP A 70 4.30 -32.08 -21.07
CA ASP A 70 4.27 -31.11 -22.18
C ASP A 70 3.13 -30.07 -22.05
N ASP A 71 2.23 -30.22 -21.07
CA ASP A 71 1.02 -29.39 -20.93
C ASP A 71 1.14 -28.27 -19.91
N THR A 72 2.24 -28.17 -19.15
CA THR A 72 2.41 -27.17 -18.08
C THR A 72 3.58 -26.22 -18.35
N ASN A 73 3.27 -24.93 -18.46
CA ASN A 73 4.24 -23.88 -18.72
C ASN A 73 4.52 -23.06 -17.45
N PHE A 74 5.67 -22.36 -17.43
CA PHE A 74 6.05 -21.50 -16.31
C PHE A 74 5.02 -20.40 -16.03
N GLY A 75 4.38 -19.87 -17.08
CA GLY A 75 3.33 -18.86 -16.98
C GLY A 75 2.09 -19.32 -16.21
N ASP A 76 1.78 -20.62 -16.20
CA ASP A 76 0.60 -21.17 -15.53
C ASP A 76 0.71 -21.10 -14.00
N PHE A 77 1.91 -20.91 -13.47
CA PHE A 77 2.19 -20.77 -12.04
C PHE A 77 2.28 -19.32 -11.57
N ILE A 78 2.20 -18.34 -12.48
CA ILE A 78 2.28 -16.93 -12.12
C ILE A 78 0.88 -16.44 -11.76
N GLU A 79 0.64 -16.24 -10.47
CA GLU A 79 -0.55 -15.60 -9.96
C GLU A 79 -0.65 -14.15 -10.47
N ASP A 80 -1.81 -13.78 -11.01
CA ASP A 80 -2.14 -12.39 -11.31
C ASP A 80 -2.53 -11.65 -10.03
N LYS A 81 -1.57 -10.95 -9.44
CA LYS A 81 -1.78 -10.11 -8.26
C LYS A 81 -2.61 -8.85 -8.52
N SER A 82 -2.89 -8.53 -9.79
CA SER A 82 -3.75 -7.41 -10.17
C SER A 82 -5.19 -7.82 -10.43
N ALA A 83 -5.47 -9.12 -10.53
CA ALA A 83 -6.83 -9.61 -10.69
C ALA A 83 -7.65 -9.33 -9.42
N GLU A 84 -8.72 -8.56 -9.57
CA GLU A 84 -9.66 -8.32 -8.48
C GLU A 84 -10.38 -9.63 -8.15
N ASN A 85 -10.35 -10.03 -6.88
CA ASN A 85 -11.04 -11.22 -6.42
C ASN A 85 -12.57 -10.99 -6.47
N PRO A 86 -13.35 -11.84 -7.18
CA PRO A 86 -14.81 -11.72 -7.24
C PRO A 86 -15.49 -11.73 -5.87
N TYR A 87 -14.89 -12.42 -4.89
CA TYR A 87 -15.36 -12.42 -3.50
C TYR A 87 -15.26 -11.01 -2.89
N ASP A 88 -14.11 -10.35 -3.06
CA ASP A 88 -13.87 -9.01 -2.53
C ASP A 88 -14.77 -7.99 -3.22
N GLN A 89 -14.93 -8.07 -4.54
CA GLN A 89 -15.88 -7.20 -5.28
C GLN A 89 -17.31 -7.33 -4.76
N THR A 90 -17.75 -8.55 -4.47
CA THR A 90 -19.08 -8.82 -3.92
C THR A 90 -19.20 -8.27 -2.50
N ALA A 91 -18.18 -8.47 -1.66
CA ALA A 91 -18.12 -7.94 -0.30
C ALA A 91 -18.17 -6.41 -0.28
N PHE A 92 -17.41 -5.73 -1.15
CA PHE A 92 -17.43 -4.28 -1.30
C PHE A 92 -18.80 -3.76 -1.75
N SER A 93 -19.43 -4.45 -2.71
CA SER A 93 -20.76 -4.08 -3.21
C SER A 93 -21.81 -4.19 -2.10
N LEU A 94 -21.78 -5.28 -1.33
CA LEU A 94 -22.69 -5.50 -0.20
C LEU A 94 -22.44 -4.48 0.93
N LEU A 95 -21.18 -4.18 1.24
CA LEU A 95 -20.82 -3.14 2.21
C LEU A 95 -21.38 -1.78 1.78
N ARG A 96 -21.23 -1.42 0.51
CA ARG A 96 -21.75 -0.17 -0.04
C ARG A 96 -23.26 -0.07 0.12
N GLU A 97 -23.99 -1.13 -0.21
CA GLU A 97 -25.45 -1.20 -0.03
C GLU A 97 -25.83 -0.96 1.44
N LYS A 98 -25.16 -1.62 2.38
CA LYS A 98 -25.44 -1.46 3.82
C LYS A 98 -25.10 -0.08 4.35
N ILE A 99 -24.04 0.54 3.85
CA ILE A 99 -23.74 1.95 4.18
C ILE A 99 -24.87 2.86 3.70
N ILE A 100 -25.41 2.64 2.49
CA ILE A 100 -26.54 3.41 1.96
C ILE A 100 -27.79 3.21 2.83
N ASP A 101 -28.12 1.97 3.20
CA ASP A 101 -29.25 1.66 4.10
C ASP A 101 -29.15 2.45 5.43
N VAL A 102 -27.95 2.49 6.02
CA VAL A 102 -27.71 3.21 7.27
C VAL A 102 -27.79 4.73 7.07
N LEU A 103 -27.30 5.24 5.95
CA LEU A 103 -27.40 6.66 5.60
C LEU A 103 -28.85 7.11 5.37
N ASP A 104 -29.70 6.25 4.82
CA ASP A 104 -31.13 6.53 4.60
C ASP A 104 -31.92 6.64 5.91
N SER A 105 -31.40 6.06 7.00
CA SER A 105 -31.96 6.26 8.34
C SER A 105 -31.61 7.61 8.98
N LEU A 106 -30.75 8.42 8.34
CA LEU A 106 -30.42 9.77 8.78
C LEU A 106 -31.35 10.80 8.13
N THR A 107 -31.33 12.03 8.64
CA THR A 107 -32.05 13.11 7.97
C THR A 107 -31.38 13.45 6.63
N GLU A 108 -32.17 13.93 5.66
CA GLU A 108 -31.67 14.31 4.33
C GLU A 108 -30.46 15.27 4.37
N ARG A 109 -30.42 16.14 5.38
CA ARG A 109 -29.31 17.08 5.58
C ARG A 109 -28.07 16.38 6.13
N GLU A 110 -28.23 15.46 7.08
CA GLU A 110 -27.12 14.68 7.64
C GLU A 110 -26.52 13.74 6.58
N ARG A 111 -27.38 13.04 5.83
CA ARG A 111 -26.98 12.17 4.71
C ARG A 111 -26.13 12.92 3.70
N ARG A 112 -26.64 14.05 3.16
CA ARG A 112 -25.89 14.84 2.17
C ARG A 112 -24.57 15.41 2.70
N VAL A 113 -24.51 15.82 3.97
CA VAL A 113 -23.25 16.28 4.59
C VAL A 113 -22.23 15.15 4.64
N LEU A 114 -22.62 13.95 5.07
CA LEU A 114 -21.72 12.78 5.11
C LEU A 114 -21.31 12.31 3.70
N SER A 115 -22.25 12.20 2.77
CA SER A 115 -21.97 11.79 1.39
C SER A 115 -20.94 12.69 0.72
N LEU A 116 -21.04 14.00 0.92
CA LEU A 116 -20.08 14.98 0.38
C LEU A 116 -18.76 15.00 1.14
N ARG A 117 -18.78 14.79 2.46
CA ARG A 117 -17.57 14.77 3.29
C ARG A 117 -16.67 13.58 2.94
N PHE A 118 -17.26 12.41 2.74
CA PHE A 118 -16.56 11.15 2.50
C PHE A 118 -16.54 10.73 1.02
N GLY A 119 -17.10 11.52 0.11
CA GLY A 119 -17.08 11.22 -1.33
C GLY A 119 -17.87 9.96 -1.71
N LEU A 120 -18.94 9.64 -0.99
CA LEU A 120 -19.67 8.37 -1.16
C LEU A 120 -20.44 8.25 -2.48
N VAL A 121 -20.53 9.34 -3.26
CA VAL A 121 -21.26 9.42 -4.52
C VAL A 121 -20.31 9.61 -5.70
N ASP A 122 -19.44 10.62 -5.62
CA ASP A 122 -18.54 11.04 -6.71
C ASP A 122 -17.07 10.62 -6.48
N GLY A 123 -16.75 9.99 -5.35
CA GLY A 123 -15.38 9.58 -5.00
C GLY A 123 -14.50 10.70 -4.46
N TYR A 124 -14.99 11.95 -4.42
CA TYR A 124 -14.20 13.10 -3.99
C TYR A 124 -14.59 13.55 -2.60
N SER A 125 -13.71 13.31 -1.63
CA SER A 125 -13.89 13.84 -0.27
C SER A 125 -13.75 15.37 -0.26
N ARG A 126 -14.68 16.06 0.39
CA ARG A 126 -14.69 17.53 0.51
C ARG A 126 -14.36 17.95 1.93
N THR A 127 -13.68 19.07 2.10
CA THR A 127 -13.37 19.63 3.43
C THR A 127 -14.62 20.19 4.11
N LEU A 128 -14.57 20.36 5.44
CA LEU A 128 -15.67 20.98 6.20
C LEU A 128 -16.02 22.40 5.71
N GLU A 129 -15.02 23.13 5.20
CA GLU A 129 -15.22 24.48 4.67
C GLU A 129 -15.93 24.44 3.31
N GLU A 130 -15.53 23.56 2.40
CA GLU A 130 -16.16 23.37 1.09
C GLU A 130 -17.62 22.92 1.22
N VAL A 131 -17.88 21.96 2.11
CA VAL A 131 -19.24 21.54 2.44
C VAL A 131 -20.01 22.70 3.06
N GLY A 132 -19.40 23.48 3.96
CA GLY A 132 -20.01 24.66 4.56
C GLY A 132 -20.45 25.70 3.54
N LYS A 133 -19.60 25.98 2.53
CA LYS A 133 -19.91 26.88 1.40
C LYS A 133 -21.14 26.40 0.62
N GLN A 134 -21.24 25.11 0.33
CA GLN A 134 -22.38 24.54 -0.41
C GLN A 134 -23.70 24.60 0.37
N PHE A 135 -23.65 24.35 1.67
CA PHE A 135 -24.83 24.40 2.55
C PHE A 135 -25.14 25.80 3.09
N LYS A 136 -24.35 26.82 2.71
CA LYS A 136 -24.44 28.21 3.21
C LYS A 136 -24.44 28.26 4.75
N VAL A 137 -23.56 27.50 5.38
CA VAL A 137 -23.38 27.46 6.85
C VAL A 137 -21.90 27.51 7.23
N THR A 138 -21.64 27.83 8.49
CA THR A 138 -20.27 27.89 9.00
C THR A 138 -19.62 26.50 9.03
N ARG A 139 -18.29 26.46 8.96
CA ARG A 139 -17.48 25.25 9.13
C ARG A 139 -17.84 24.50 10.41
N GLU A 140 -17.96 25.19 11.54
CA GLU A 140 -18.30 24.56 12.82
C GLU A 140 -19.70 23.95 12.80
N ARG A 141 -20.65 24.56 12.05
CA ARG A 141 -21.98 23.97 11.90
C ARG A 141 -21.94 22.64 11.14
N ILE A 142 -21.11 22.51 10.11
CA ILE A 142 -20.90 21.23 9.42
C ILE A 142 -20.28 20.20 10.37
N ARG A 143 -19.26 20.59 11.15
CA ARG A 143 -18.63 19.71 12.16
C ARG A 143 -19.65 19.17 13.17
N GLN A 144 -20.56 20.01 13.65
CA GLN A 144 -21.64 19.59 14.55
C GLN A 144 -22.61 18.61 13.90
N ILE A 145 -22.99 18.84 12.65
CA ILE A 145 -23.89 17.95 11.90
C ILE A 145 -23.22 16.59 11.70
N GLU A 146 -21.95 16.57 11.30
CA GLU A 146 -21.15 15.35 11.15
C GLU A 146 -21.06 14.57 12.46
N ALA A 147 -20.65 15.22 13.56
CA ALA A 147 -20.56 14.56 14.86
C ALA A 147 -21.90 13.97 15.33
N LYS A 148 -23.01 14.69 15.08
CA LYS A 148 -24.35 14.21 15.41
C LYS A 148 -24.76 13.02 14.53
N ALA A 149 -24.46 13.06 13.24
CA ALA A 149 -24.77 11.99 12.30
C ALA A 149 -23.97 10.72 12.60
N LEU A 150 -22.65 10.86 12.85
CA LEU A 150 -21.79 9.76 13.28
C LEU A 150 -22.27 9.15 14.60
N ARG A 151 -22.67 9.98 15.57
CA ARG A 151 -23.25 9.48 16.83
C ARG A 151 -24.52 8.64 16.59
N LYS A 152 -25.37 9.04 15.64
CA LYS A 152 -26.56 8.26 15.25
C LYS A 152 -26.18 6.94 14.58
N MET A 153 -25.19 6.95 13.68
CA MET A 153 -24.71 5.72 13.00
C MET A 153 -24.08 4.72 13.98
N ARG A 154 -23.40 5.21 15.02
CA ARG A 154 -22.79 4.39 16.09
C ARG A 154 -23.81 3.78 17.07
N HIS A 155 -25.11 4.07 16.93
CA HIS A 155 -26.11 3.48 17.80
C HIS A 155 -26.22 1.96 17.60
N PRO A 156 -26.37 1.13 18.66
CA PRO A 156 -26.38 -0.34 18.58
C PRO A 156 -27.34 -0.94 17.55
N THR A 157 -28.46 -0.27 17.28
CA THR A 157 -29.44 -0.70 16.27
C THR A 157 -28.91 -0.60 14.84
N ARG A 158 -28.08 0.40 14.54
CA ARG A 158 -27.53 0.66 13.20
C ARG A 158 -26.17 0.01 13.00
N ILE A 159 -25.32 0.01 14.04
CA ILE A 159 -24.00 -0.64 13.98
C ILE A 159 -24.10 -2.16 13.79
N ARG A 160 -25.16 -2.81 14.29
CA ARG A 160 -25.42 -4.24 14.06
C ARG A 160 -25.61 -4.58 12.58
N GLN A 161 -26.05 -3.62 11.75
CA GLN A 161 -26.18 -3.80 10.31
C GLN A 161 -24.83 -3.75 9.58
N LEU A 162 -23.78 -3.23 10.25
CA LEU A 162 -22.44 -3.06 9.69
C LEU A 162 -21.38 -3.98 10.34
N HIS A 163 -21.69 -4.62 11.47
CA HIS A 163 -20.72 -5.40 12.27
C HIS A 163 -20.06 -6.55 11.50
N GLY A 164 -20.81 -7.21 10.60
CA GLY A 164 -20.29 -8.31 9.78
C GLY A 164 -19.23 -7.91 8.73
N PHE A 165 -19.00 -6.61 8.52
CA PHE A 165 -17.96 -6.09 7.61
C PHE A 165 -16.71 -5.58 8.34
N PHE A 166 -16.78 -5.41 9.67
CA PHE A 166 -15.67 -4.90 10.48
C PHE A 166 -14.86 -6.02 11.16
N GLU A 167 -15.32 -7.27 11.09
CA GLU A 167 -14.62 -8.42 11.68
C GLU A 167 -13.46 -8.93 10.80
N SER A 168 -13.36 -8.47 9.54
CA SER A 168 -12.29 -8.89 8.60
C SER A 168 -11.07 -7.97 8.56
N GLU A 169 -11.05 -6.86 9.29
CA GLU A 169 -9.85 -6.00 9.42
C GLU A 169 -9.44 -5.87 10.89
N GLN A 170 -8.90 -6.95 11.45
CA GLN A 170 -7.87 -6.78 12.48
C GLN A 170 -6.66 -6.14 11.80
N PHE A 171 -6.65 -4.80 11.78
CA PHE A 171 -5.43 -4.02 11.61
C PHE A 171 -4.47 -4.45 12.72
N ASP A 172 -3.60 -5.40 12.44
CA ASP A 172 -2.47 -5.80 13.28
C ASP A 172 -1.33 -4.77 13.14
N GLY A 173 -1.67 -3.50 13.36
CA GLY A 173 -0.77 -2.36 13.30
C GLY A 173 -0.65 -1.73 14.69
N PRO A 174 0.57 -1.51 15.22
CA PRO A 174 0.74 -1.01 16.57
C PRO A 174 0.16 0.40 16.68
N ASN A 175 -0.83 0.50 17.56
CA ASN A 175 -1.48 1.72 18.02
C ASN A 175 -0.43 2.77 18.44
N THR A 176 -0.04 3.62 17.51
CA THR A 176 0.80 4.80 17.75
C THR A 176 0.07 5.97 17.09
N PHE A 177 0.17 7.16 17.68
CA PHE A 177 -0.47 8.41 17.24
C PHE A 177 -1.86 8.73 17.82
N LEU A 178 -2.00 8.68 19.15
CA LEU A 178 -2.72 9.72 19.90
C LEU A 178 -2.10 9.91 21.30
N ASN A 179 -0.87 10.45 21.33
CA ASN A 179 -0.37 11.22 22.49
C ASN A 179 0.66 12.22 21.95
N GLY A 180 0.17 13.40 21.57
CA GLY A 180 1.01 14.58 21.37
C GLY A 180 1.29 15.24 22.73
N PRO A 181 2.48 15.83 22.94
CA PRO A 181 2.84 16.44 24.21
C PRO A 181 2.17 17.82 24.34
N GLN A 182 1.48 18.07 25.45
CA GLN A 182 1.16 19.42 25.92
C GLN A 182 1.78 19.58 27.30
N SER A 183 2.99 20.16 27.34
CA SER A 183 3.23 21.54 27.75
C SER A 183 2.76 21.81 29.20
N GLY A 184 3.70 21.68 30.14
CA GLY A 184 3.49 22.15 31.52
C GLY A 184 3.35 23.67 31.57
N PRO A 185 2.57 24.21 32.53
CA PRO A 185 2.50 25.65 32.72
C PRO A 185 3.72 26.14 33.51
N VAL A 186 4.27 27.22 32.99
CA VAL A 186 5.26 28.11 33.59
C VAL A 186 4.65 28.81 34.80
N ASP A 187 5.45 28.87 35.86
CA ASP A 187 5.59 29.90 36.89
C ASP A 187 4.41 30.84 37.23
N SER A 188 4.07 30.88 38.51
CA SER A 188 3.32 31.95 39.15
C SER A 188 3.85 32.11 40.57
N GLY A 189 4.71 33.11 40.78
CA GLY A 189 5.16 33.52 42.09
C GLY A 189 4.06 34.09 43.00
N ALA A 190 4.48 34.28 44.25
CA ALA A 190 3.90 35.09 45.33
C ALA A 190 2.64 34.55 46.04
N LYS A 191 2.82 34.05 47.28
CA LYS A 191 2.55 34.84 48.50
C LYS A 191 2.77 34.01 49.79
N GLN A 192 3.36 34.72 50.76
CA GLN A 192 3.57 34.44 52.20
C GLN A 192 4.70 33.49 52.56
#